data_AF-A0A2W6BZJ8-F1
#
_entry.id   AF-A0A2W6BZJ8-F1
#
_cell.length_a   1.000
_cell.length_b   1.000
_cell.length_c   1.000
_cell.angle_alpha   90.00
_cell.angle_beta   90.00
_cell.angle_gamma   90.00
#
_symmetry.space_group_name_H-M   'P 1'
#
loop_
_entity.id
_entity.type
_entity.pdbx_description
1 polymer ?
#
loop_
_entity_poly.entity_id
_entity_poly.type
_entity_poly.pdbx_seq_one_letter_code
_entity_poly.pdbx_strand_id
1 'polypeptide(L)'
;MIAPRNHIEAVPRRIRATLGAITVVPTDAVSSCPYKGNTSGYWSVAVGASVHADLAWSYAFPTRQLLPIAGLIAFYNEKVGVIVDGAIVPRPVTHFFS
;
A
#
# COMPACT_ATOMS: atom_id res chain seq x y z
N MET A 1 15.09 -19.03 -15.46
CA MET A 1 15.66 -17.81 -14.86
C MET A 1 15.61 -18.01 -13.35
N ILE A 2 16.75 -18.35 -12.73
CA ILE A 2 16.84 -18.74 -11.31
C ILE A 2 17.05 -17.46 -10.50
N ALA A 3 16.10 -17.11 -9.63
CA ALA A 3 16.27 -15.96 -8.74
C ALA A 3 17.35 -16.26 -7.68
N PRO A 4 18.26 -15.32 -7.37
CA PRO A 4 19.32 -15.53 -6.39
C PRO A 4 18.75 -15.72 -4.98
N ARG A 5 19.43 -16.55 -4.16
CA ARG A 5 19.00 -16.98 -2.80
C ARG A 5 18.77 -15.85 -1.78
N ASN A 6 19.14 -14.62 -2.11
CA ASN A 6 18.96 -13.43 -1.26
C ASN A 6 18.05 -12.37 -1.91
N HIS A 7 17.26 -12.75 -2.92
CA HIS A 7 16.26 -11.86 -3.48
C HIS A 7 15.14 -11.66 -2.45
N ILE A 8 15.09 -10.46 -1.84
CA ILE A 8 13.86 -9.98 -1.21
C ILE A 8 12.86 -9.87 -2.36
N GLU A 9 11.93 -10.81 -2.44
CA GLU A 9 10.80 -10.68 -3.35
C GLU A 9 10.10 -9.38 -2.97
N ALA A 10 10.08 -8.43 -3.90
CA ALA A 10 9.53 -7.11 -3.65
C ALA A 10 8.01 -7.23 -3.53
N VAL A 11 7.56 -7.51 -2.29
CA VAL A 11 6.19 -7.79 -1.85
C VAL A 11 5.50 -8.83 -2.73
N PRO A 12 5.35 -10.09 -2.26
CA PRO A 12 4.72 -11.14 -3.05
C PRO A 12 3.37 -10.68 -3.59
N ARG A 13 3.21 -10.70 -4.92
CA ARG A 13 1.99 -10.25 -5.62
C ARG A 13 0.79 -11.18 -5.41
N ARG A 14 0.96 -12.26 -4.65
CA ARG A 14 -0.07 -13.27 -4.31
C ARG A 14 -0.33 -13.33 -2.81
N ILE A 15 -0.46 -12.19 -2.15
CA ILE A 15 -0.87 -12.14 -0.76
C ILE A 15 -2.39 -11.94 -0.69
N ARG A 16 -3.13 -13.02 -0.41
CA ARG A 16 -4.39 -12.93 0.30
C ARG A 16 -4.04 -13.01 1.78
N ALA A 17 -3.60 -11.89 2.36
CA ALA A 17 -3.28 -11.84 3.78
C ALA A 17 -4.55 -11.53 4.56
N THR A 18 -4.64 -12.11 5.74
CA THR A 18 -5.56 -11.67 6.77
C THR A 18 -4.75 -10.90 7.81
N LEU A 19 -5.07 -9.61 8.01
CA LEU A 19 -4.51 -8.83 9.12
C LEU A 19 -5.53 -8.91 10.26
N GLY A 20 -5.38 -9.89 11.15
CA GLY A 20 -6.45 -10.26 12.09
C GLY A 20 -7.59 -10.98 11.37
N ALA A 21 -8.83 -10.48 11.47
CA ALA A 21 -10.00 -10.97 10.73
C ALA A 21 -10.28 -10.21 9.42
N ILE A 22 -9.40 -9.28 9.04
CA ILE A 22 -9.56 -8.39 7.89
C ILE A 22 -8.94 -9.03 6.65
N THR A 23 -9.70 -9.18 5.57
CA THR A 23 -9.18 -9.75 4.32
C THR A 23 -8.60 -8.66 3.43
N VAL A 24 -7.38 -8.87 2.96
CA VAL A 24 -6.70 -8.00 1.99
C VAL A 24 -6.58 -8.74 0.65
N VAL A 25 -7.01 -8.08 -0.44
CA VAL A 25 -7.09 -8.69 -1.77
C VAL A 25 -6.30 -7.84 -2.77
N PRO A 26 -5.35 -8.43 -3.52
CA PRO A 26 -4.60 -7.69 -4.53
C PRO A 26 -5.52 -7.25 -5.68
N THR A 27 -5.20 -6.12 -6.31
CA THR A 27 -5.92 -5.61 -7.48
C THR A 27 -4.95 -5.36 -8.64
N ASP A 28 -5.50 -5.20 -9.84
CA ASP A 28 -4.73 -4.88 -11.05
C ASP A 28 -4.48 -3.37 -11.21
N ALA A 29 -4.83 -2.56 -10.21
CA ALA A 29 -4.64 -1.12 -10.24
C ALA A 29 -3.15 -0.77 -10.30
N VAL A 30 -2.82 0.26 -11.08
CA VAL A 30 -1.47 0.80 -11.22
C VAL A 30 -1.56 2.31 -11.34
N SER A 31 -0.69 3.02 -10.62
CA SER A 31 -0.48 4.45 -10.79
C SER A 31 0.99 4.75 -11.07
N SER A 32 1.23 5.86 -11.74
CA SER A 32 2.57 6.36 -12.03
C SER A 32 2.71 7.78 -11.51
N CYS A 33 3.82 8.03 -10.83
CA CYS A 33 4.22 9.35 -10.37
C CYS A 33 5.61 9.65 -10.93
N PRO A 34 5.82 10.79 -11.62
CA PRO A 34 7.14 11.17 -12.13
C PRO A 34 8.23 11.21 -11.04
N TYR A 35 7.85 11.52 -9.81
CA TYR A 35 8.76 11.60 -8.67
C TYR A 35 8.97 10.27 -7.95
N LYS A 36 7.92 9.45 -7.81
CA LYS A 36 7.99 8.21 -7.01
C LYS A 36 8.22 6.94 -7.83
N GLY A 37 7.92 6.98 -9.13
CA GLY A 37 7.90 5.82 -10.01
C GLY A 37 6.51 5.19 -10.12
N ASN A 38 6.48 3.94 -10.56
CA ASN A 38 5.26 3.17 -10.74
C ASN A 38 4.98 2.31 -9.51
N THR A 39 3.72 2.27 -9.08
CA THR A 39 3.31 1.33 -8.03
C THR A 39 3.50 -0.10 -8.48
N SER A 40 4.00 -0.95 -7.58
CA SER A 40 4.24 -2.37 -7.85
C SER A 40 3.09 -3.27 -7.39
N GLY A 41 2.19 -2.75 -6.57
CA GLY A 41 1.00 -3.44 -6.09
C GLY A 41 -0.01 -2.49 -5.45
N TYR A 42 -1.27 -2.87 -5.56
CA TYR A 42 -2.41 -2.29 -4.89
C TYR A 42 -3.22 -3.40 -4.20
N TRP A 43 -3.89 -3.04 -3.12
CA TRP A 43 -4.77 -3.95 -2.40
C TRP A 43 -6.06 -3.26 -1.95
N SER A 44 -7.16 -3.99 -2.12
CA SER A 44 -8.45 -3.68 -1.51
C SER A 44 -8.57 -4.36 -0.15
N VAL A 45 -9.27 -3.73 0.78
CA VAL A 45 -9.43 -4.23 2.15
C VAL A 45 -10.90 -4.45 2.45
N ALA A 46 -11.27 -5.68 2.81
CA ALA A 46 -12.62 -6.04 3.19
C ALA A 46 -12.76 -6.08 4.72
N VAL A 47 -13.67 -5.25 5.25
CA VAL A 47 -13.99 -5.14 6.68
C VAL A 47 -15.50 -5.32 6.86
N GLY A 48 -15.91 -6.41 7.49
CA GLY A 48 -17.32 -6.78 7.59
C GLY A 48 -17.92 -7.00 6.19
N ALA A 49 -19.02 -6.29 5.90
CA ALA A 49 -19.67 -6.31 4.60
C ALA A 49 -19.12 -5.26 3.60
N SER A 50 -18.21 -4.38 4.04
CA SER A 50 -17.68 -3.29 3.24
C SER A 50 -16.35 -3.65 2.61
N VAL A 51 -16.16 -3.28 1.33
CA VAL A 51 -14.88 -3.38 0.63
C VAL A 51 -14.37 -1.97 0.34
N HIS A 52 -13.18 -1.67 0.85
CA HIS A 52 -12.46 -0.44 0.54
C HIS A 52 -11.50 -0.70 -0.61
N ALA A 53 -11.89 -0.25 -1.80
CA ALA A 53 -11.13 -0.46 -3.03
C ALA A 53 -9.79 0.30 -2.99
N ASP A 54 -8.72 -0.38 -3.44
CA ASP A 54 -7.39 0.18 -3.68
C ASP A 54 -6.86 1.04 -2.51
N LEU A 55 -7.14 0.60 -1.28
CA LEU A 55 -6.86 1.35 -0.06
C LEU A 55 -5.36 1.42 0.26
N ALA A 56 -4.60 0.41 -0.16
CA ALA A 56 -3.17 0.28 0.11
C ALA A 56 -2.38 0.10 -1.18
N TRP A 57 -1.16 0.64 -1.23
CA TRP A 57 -0.24 0.44 -2.36
C TRP A 57 1.22 0.39 -1.93
N SER A 58 2.09 -0.04 -2.84
CA SER A 58 3.54 -0.12 -2.61
C SER A 58 4.34 0.23 -3.86
N TYR A 59 5.61 0.57 -3.65
CA TYR A 59 6.62 0.75 -4.69
C TYR A 59 7.77 -0.24 -4.44
N ALA A 60 7.87 -1.30 -5.24
CA ALA A 60 9.00 -2.22 -5.23
C ALA A 60 10.29 -1.57 -5.71
N PHE A 61 10.16 -0.70 -6.72
CA PHE A 61 11.27 -0.05 -7.42
C PHE A 61 10.98 1.44 -7.56
N PRO A 62 11.01 2.22 -6.46
CA PRO A 62 10.84 3.66 -6.54
C PRO A 62 12.03 4.32 -7.24
N THR A 63 11.91 5.61 -7.54
CA THR A 63 13.05 6.41 -8.04
C THR A 63 14.24 6.36 -7.06
N ARG A 64 15.45 6.60 -7.57
CA ARG A 64 16.69 6.50 -6.78
C ARG A 64 16.63 7.31 -5.48
N GLN A 65 16.06 8.50 -5.53
CA GLN A 65 15.93 9.41 -4.39
C GLN A 65 14.99 8.87 -3.31
N LEU A 66 14.07 7.97 -3.69
CA LEU A 66 13.04 7.40 -2.82
C LEU A 66 13.25 5.91 -2.55
N LEU A 67 14.45 5.37 -2.76
CA LEU A 67 14.79 4.01 -2.33
C LEU A 67 14.44 3.69 -0.87
N PRO A 68 14.49 4.63 0.10
CA PRO A 68 14.09 4.35 1.48
C PRO A 68 12.63 3.89 1.65
N ILE A 69 11.73 4.16 0.69
CA ILE A 69 10.33 3.70 0.76
C ILE A 69 10.09 2.39 0.00
N ALA A 70 11.13 1.77 -0.56
CA ALA A 70 10.99 0.55 -1.34
C ALA A 70 10.36 -0.58 -0.50
N GLY A 71 9.28 -1.17 -1.01
CA GLY A 71 8.54 -2.25 -0.34
C GLY A 71 7.67 -1.82 0.84
N LEU A 72 7.66 -0.54 1.22
CA LEU A 72 6.74 -0.03 2.25
C LEU A 72 5.30 0.02 1.70
N ILE A 73 4.33 -0.09 2.61
CA ILE A 73 2.91 0.07 2.29
C ILE A 73 2.47 1.49 2.64
N ALA A 74 1.76 2.12 1.72
CA ALA A 74 1.17 3.44 1.89
C ALA A 74 -0.35 3.37 1.79
N PHE A 75 -1.02 4.34 2.41
CA PHE A 75 -2.48 4.49 2.46
C PHE A 75 -2.86 5.97 2.30
N TYR A 76 -4.11 6.23 1.91
CA TYR A 76 -4.67 7.59 1.99
C TYR A 76 -5.08 7.88 3.43
N ASN A 77 -4.44 8.87 4.05
CA ASN A 77 -4.73 9.27 5.44
C ASN A 77 -6.20 9.71 5.63
N GLU A 78 -6.82 10.23 4.58
CA GLU A 78 -8.24 10.59 4.54
C GLU A 78 -9.16 9.37 4.68
N LYS A 79 -8.68 8.18 4.30
CA LYS A 79 -9.48 6.94 4.29
C LYS A 79 -9.20 6.02 5.49
N VAL A 80 -8.18 6.32 6.30
CA VAL A 80 -7.80 5.49 7.45
C VAL A 80 -7.76 6.30 8.74
N GLY A 81 -7.74 5.60 9.88
CA GLY A 81 -7.33 6.19 11.15
C GLY A 81 -5.85 5.93 11.35
N VAL A 82 -5.08 6.95 11.70
CA VAL A 82 -3.63 6.81 11.92
C VAL A 82 -3.33 7.09 13.39
N ILE A 83 -2.55 6.20 14.00
CA ILE A 83 -2.02 6.37 15.35
C ILE A 83 -0.51 6.37 15.24
N VAL A 84 0.14 7.40 15.78
CA VAL A 84 1.61 7.53 15.83
C VAL A 84 1.99 7.68 17.28
N ASP A 85 2.85 6.79 17.78
CA ASP A 85 3.33 6.80 19.16
C ASP A 85 2.19 6.85 20.21
N GLY A 86 1.07 6.19 19.91
CA GLY A 86 -0.13 6.15 20.75
C GLY A 86 -1.07 7.35 20.62
N ALA A 87 -0.69 8.39 19.87
CA ALA A 87 -1.53 9.54 19.60
C ALA A 87 -2.31 9.39 18.29
N ILE A 88 -3.62 9.66 18.33
CA ILE A 88 -4.45 9.70 17.12
C ILE A 88 -4.04 10.92 16.29
N VAL A 89 -3.72 10.70 15.02
CA VAL A 89 -3.47 11.76 14.06
C VAL A 89 -4.82 12.24 13.50
N PRO A 90 -5.11 13.55 13.55
CA PRO A 90 -6.32 14.11 12.97
C PRO A 90 -6.40 13.80 11.48
N ARG A 91 -7.58 13.37 11.02
CA ARG A 91 -7.80 13.09 9.61
C ARG A 91 -7.69 14.39 8.80
N PRO A 92 -6.82 14.44 7.76
CA PRO A 92 -6.75 15.62 6.92
C PRO A 92 -8.01 15.78 6.06
N VAL A 93 -8.40 17.02 5.79
CA VAL A 93 -9.42 17.37 4.80
C VAL A 93 -8.70 17.88 3.57
N THR A 94 -8.89 17.20 2.43
CA THR A 94 -8.24 17.54 1.17
C THR A 94 -9.25 17.57 0.03
N HIS A 95 -8.91 18.22 -1.08
CA HIS A 95 -9.78 18.32 -2.25
C HIS A 95 -9.88 17.02 -3.07
N PHE A 96 -9.09 15.99 -2.72
CA PHE A 96 -9.11 14.69 -3.39
C PHE A 96 -10.31 13.82 -2.98
N PHE A 97 -10.83 14.07 -1.78
CA PHE A 97 -11.94 13.33 -1.20
C PHE A 97 -12.92 14.35 -0.60
N SER A 98 -13.84 14.83 -1.44
CA SER A 98 -14.97 15.69 -1.04
C SER A 98 -16.27 14.89 -1.06
#